data_AF-A0A7E6E079-F1
#
_entry.id   AF-A0A7E6E079-F1
#
_cell.length_a   1.000
_cell.length_b   1.000
_cell.length_c   1.000
_cell.angle_alpha   90.00
_cell.angle_beta   90.00
_cell.angle_gamma   90.00
#
_symmetry.space_group_name_H-M   'P 1'
#
loop_
_entity.id
_entity.type
_entity.pdbx_description
1 polymer ?
#
loop_
_entity_poly.entity_id
_entity_poly.type
_entity_poly.pdbx_seq_one_letter_code
_entity_poly.pdbx_strand_id
1 'polypeptide(L)'
;MAWVPAESAVEELMPRLLPVEPCDLTEGFDPSIPPRTPQEYLRRVQIEAAQCPDVVVAQIDPKKLKRKQSVNISLSGCQPAPEGYSPTLQWQQQQVAQFSAVRQNVNRHRSHWKSQQLDSNVTMPKSEDEEGWKKFCLGERLCSEGAVGPAKNESPGIDYIQIGFPPLLSIVSRMNQATIASVLEYLSNWFGERDFTPELGRWLYALLACLEKPLLPEAHSLIRQLARRCSEVRLLVVF
;
A
#
# COMPACT_ATOMS: atom_id res chain seq x y z
N MET A 1 6.44 -11.42 50.87
CA MET A 1 6.08 -11.43 49.43
C MET A 1 7.29 -10.91 48.67
N ALA A 2 8.17 -11.83 48.24
CA ALA A 2 9.32 -11.47 47.43
C ALA A 2 8.85 -11.32 45.98
N TRP A 3 8.98 -10.11 45.46
CA TRP A 3 8.74 -9.76 44.08
C TRP A 3 9.80 -10.47 43.23
N VAL A 4 9.41 -11.50 42.49
CA VAL A 4 10.28 -12.13 41.48
C VAL A 4 10.18 -11.25 40.23
N PRO A 5 11.28 -10.64 39.77
CA PRO A 5 11.27 -9.85 38.54
C PRO A 5 10.89 -10.77 37.38
N ALA A 6 9.88 -10.37 36.60
CA ALA A 6 9.59 -11.01 35.32
C ALA A 6 10.83 -10.84 34.44
N GLU A 7 11.62 -11.91 34.31
CA GLU A 7 12.67 -11.99 33.31
C GLU A 7 12.06 -11.65 31.94
N SER A 8 12.77 -10.79 31.22
CA SER A 8 12.38 -10.25 29.94
C SER A 8 11.84 -11.36 29.03
N ALA A 9 10.60 -11.21 28.59
CA ALA A 9 10.01 -11.97 27.51
C ALA A 9 10.73 -11.62 26.18
N VAL A 10 11.97 -12.10 26.05
CA VAL A 10 12.53 -12.41 24.74
C VAL A 10 11.80 -13.67 24.32
N GLU A 11 11.04 -13.59 23.23
CA GLU A 11 10.37 -14.74 22.65
C GLU A 11 11.47 -15.73 22.21
N GLU A 12 11.76 -16.71 23.07
CA GLU A 12 12.83 -17.67 22.87
C GLU A 12 12.47 -18.55 21.68
N LEU A 13 13.34 -18.60 20.66
CA LEU A 13 13.08 -19.34 19.40
C LEU A 13 12.90 -20.85 19.64
N MET A 14 13.52 -21.38 20.70
CA MET A 14 13.40 -22.76 21.14
C MET A 14 13.31 -22.81 22.68
N PRO A 15 12.13 -22.54 23.27
CA PRO A 15 12.00 -22.48 24.70
C PRO A 15 12.15 -23.86 25.33
N ARG A 16 12.75 -23.91 26.52
CA ARG A 16 12.87 -25.16 27.30
C ARG A 16 11.52 -25.53 27.89
N LEU A 17 10.89 -26.56 27.32
CA LEU A 17 9.56 -27.02 27.75
C LEU A 17 9.60 -28.09 28.84
N LEU A 18 10.74 -28.76 29.01
CA LEU A 18 10.92 -29.81 30.00
C LEU A 18 11.84 -29.32 31.12
N PRO A 19 11.46 -29.50 32.39
CA PRO A 19 12.31 -29.12 33.50
C PRO A 19 13.52 -30.05 33.56
N VAL A 20 14.71 -29.46 33.51
CA VAL A 20 15.96 -30.14 33.85
C VAL A 20 16.54 -29.35 35.01
N GLU A 21 16.35 -29.84 36.23
CA GLU A 21 16.86 -29.17 37.41
C GLU A 21 18.40 -29.16 37.41
N PRO A 22 19.07 -28.06 37.82
CA PRO A 22 20.53 -28.02 37.96
C PRO A 22 21.09 -28.88 39.11
N CYS A 23 20.26 -29.54 39.92
CA CYS A 23 20.67 -30.15 41.19
C CYS A 23 21.18 -31.60 41.06
N ASP A 24 22.44 -31.81 41.48
CA ASP A 24 22.92 -32.91 42.30
C ASP A 24 22.77 -34.38 41.82
N LEU A 25 23.20 -34.68 40.59
CA LEU A 25 23.48 -36.07 40.15
C LEU A 25 24.96 -36.28 39.78
N THR A 26 25.87 -35.56 40.44
CA THR A 26 27.33 -35.72 40.23
C THR A 26 27.85 -37.07 40.72
N GLU A 27 27.10 -37.79 41.55
CA GLU A 27 27.49 -39.09 42.09
C GLU A 27 26.62 -40.21 41.49
N GLY A 28 26.89 -40.61 40.24
CA GLY A 28 26.33 -41.86 39.68
C GLY A 28 25.79 -41.82 38.26
N PHE A 29 25.87 -40.70 37.53
CA PHE A 29 25.48 -40.67 36.12
C PHE A 29 26.51 -41.40 35.25
N ASP A 30 26.24 -42.68 34.95
CA ASP A 30 27.01 -43.48 34.00
C ASP A 30 26.35 -43.43 32.61
N PRO A 31 26.95 -42.75 31.61
CA PRO A 31 26.39 -42.67 30.26
C PRO A 31 26.41 -44.02 29.52
N SER A 32 27.08 -45.05 30.04
CA SER A 32 27.13 -46.38 29.42
C SER A 32 25.93 -47.28 29.76
N ILE A 33 25.16 -46.94 30.80
CA ILE A 33 23.98 -47.71 31.24
C ILE A 33 22.70 -47.03 30.71
N PRO A 34 21.65 -47.78 30.33
CA PRO A 34 20.36 -47.20 29.96
C PRO A 34 19.76 -46.37 31.11
N PRO A 35 19.27 -45.14 30.84
CA PRO A 35 18.70 -44.27 31.87
C PRO A 35 17.43 -44.89 32.45
N ARG A 36 17.26 -44.77 33.77
CA ARG A 36 16.09 -45.28 34.49
C ARG A 36 15.09 -44.18 34.84
N THR A 37 15.50 -42.93 34.72
CA THR A 37 14.66 -41.75 34.98
C THR A 37 14.58 -40.81 33.75
N PRO A 38 13.48 -40.06 33.57
CA PRO A 38 13.37 -39.05 32.51
C PRO A 38 14.43 -37.95 32.59
N GLN A 39 14.85 -37.57 33.81
CA GLN A 39 15.87 -36.54 34.05
C GLN A 39 17.26 -37.00 33.59
N GLU A 40 17.64 -38.26 33.88
CA GLU A 40 18.88 -38.87 33.36
C GLU A 40 18.88 -38.91 31.83
N TYR A 41 17.74 -39.24 31.22
CA TYR A 41 17.58 -39.26 29.78
C TYR A 41 17.78 -37.86 29.18
N LEU A 42 17.11 -36.84 29.70
CA LEU A 42 17.24 -35.46 29.20
C LEU A 42 18.66 -34.92 29.35
N ARG A 43 19.36 -35.24 30.44
CA ARG A 43 20.77 -34.86 30.62
C ARG A 43 21.69 -35.58 29.64
N ARG A 44 21.45 -36.87 29.38
CA ARG A 44 22.18 -37.63 28.35
C ARG A 44 22.01 -37.01 26.96
N VAL A 45 20.79 -36.64 26.62
CA VAL A 45 20.47 -35.95 25.36
C VAL A 45 21.14 -34.57 25.29
N GLN A 46 21.18 -33.80 26.38
CA GLN A 46 21.91 -32.53 26.42
C GLN A 46 23.42 -32.71 26.19
N ILE A 47 24.02 -33.75 26.77
CA ILE A 47 25.44 -34.07 26.59
C ILE A 47 25.72 -34.54 25.16
N GLU A 48 24.89 -35.42 24.61
CA GLU A 48 24.99 -35.92 23.23
C GLU A 48 24.81 -34.78 22.22
N ALA A 49 23.80 -33.93 22.41
CA ALA A 49 23.56 -32.77 21.56
C ALA A 49 24.71 -31.75 21.64
N ALA A 50 25.33 -31.56 22.80
CA ALA A 50 26.51 -30.69 22.95
C ALA A 50 27.77 -31.26 22.29
N GLN A 51 27.84 -32.58 22.05
CA GLN A 51 28.90 -33.22 21.27
C GLN A 51 28.66 -33.13 19.77
N CYS A 52 27.39 -33.02 19.35
CA CYS A 52 27.04 -32.79 17.96
C CYS A 52 27.47 -31.39 17.51
N PRO A 53 27.95 -31.22 16.27
CA PRO A 53 28.19 -29.90 15.71
C PRO A 53 26.88 -29.11 15.60
N ASP A 54 26.89 -27.88 16.10
CA ASP A 54 25.71 -26.99 16.14
C ASP A 54 25.19 -26.65 14.73
N VAL A 55 26.09 -26.53 13.76
CA VAL A 55 25.76 -26.31 12.34
C VAL A 55 26.49 -27.33 11.48
N VAL A 56 25.74 -28.03 10.64
CA VAL A 56 26.26 -28.94 9.62
C VAL A 56 25.85 -28.48 8.23
N VAL A 57 26.77 -28.55 7.27
CA VAL A 57 26.51 -28.17 5.87
C VAL A 57 26.75 -29.36 4.96
N ALA A 58 25.70 -29.85 4.31
CA ALA A 58 25.79 -30.91 3.32
C ALA A 58 26.10 -30.33 1.92
N GLN A 59 27.12 -30.88 1.25
CA GLN A 59 27.48 -30.49 -0.11
C GLN A 59 26.53 -31.15 -1.13
N ILE A 60 25.80 -30.33 -1.88
CA ILE A 60 24.86 -30.79 -2.91
C ILE A 60 25.31 -30.24 -4.27
N ASP A 61 25.25 -31.08 -5.31
CA ASP A 61 25.60 -30.67 -6.68
C ASP A 61 24.65 -29.56 -7.21
N PRO A 62 25.15 -28.32 -7.41
CA PRO A 62 24.33 -27.18 -7.82
C PRO A 62 23.69 -27.36 -9.20
N LYS A 63 24.25 -28.21 -10.06
CA LYS A 63 23.74 -28.45 -11.43
C LYS A 63 22.36 -29.09 -11.41
N LYS A 64 22.01 -29.82 -10.35
CA LYS A 64 20.70 -30.46 -10.18
C LYS A 64 19.59 -29.46 -9.82
N LEU A 65 19.94 -28.33 -9.18
CA LEU A 65 19.00 -27.33 -8.68
C LEU A 65 18.68 -26.24 -9.72
N LYS A 66 19.67 -25.84 -10.54
CA LYS A 66 19.53 -24.73 -11.52
C LYS A 66 18.51 -24.99 -12.63
N ARG A 67 18.15 -26.26 -12.90
CA ARG A 67 17.27 -26.63 -14.03
C ARG A 67 15.78 -26.43 -13.78
N LYS A 68 15.35 -26.13 -12.54
CA LYS A 68 13.93 -26.07 -12.15
C LYS A 68 13.55 -24.80 -11.38
N GLN A 69 14.35 -23.74 -11.48
CA GLN A 69 14.07 -22.51 -10.75
C GLN A 69 12.95 -21.73 -11.44
N SER A 70 11.85 -21.51 -10.73
CA SER A 70 10.77 -20.63 -11.18
C SER A 70 11.23 -19.17 -11.17
N VAL A 71 10.70 -18.38 -12.11
CA VAL A 71 10.96 -16.93 -12.15
C VAL A 71 10.05 -16.20 -11.17
N ASN A 72 10.59 -15.18 -10.50
CA ASN A 72 9.78 -14.21 -9.76
C ASN A 72 9.46 -13.04 -10.69
N ILE A 73 8.18 -12.80 -10.93
CA ILE A 73 7.73 -11.70 -11.80
C ILE A 73 7.88 -10.40 -11.02
N SER A 74 8.79 -9.54 -11.47
CA SER A 74 8.96 -8.19 -10.92
C SER A 74 8.30 -7.18 -11.83
N LEU A 75 7.50 -6.28 -11.24
CA LEU A 75 6.88 -5.19 -11.98
C LEU A 75 7.96 -4.16 -12.39
N SER A 76 7.86 -3.66 -13.61
CA SER A 76 8.76 -2.64 -14.15
C SER A 76 8.73 -1.33 -13.32
N GLY A 77 9.78 -0.52 -13.48
CA GLY A 77 9.83 0.84 -12.97
C GLY A 77 9.03 1.84 -13.83
N CYS A 78 9.12 3.13 -13.50
CA CYS A 78 8.63 4.18 -14.40
C CYS A 78 9.60 4.34 -15.57
N GLN A 79 9.05 4.61 -16.77
CA GLN A 79 9.84 4.88 -17.95
C GLN A 79 10.55 6.25 -17.84
N PRO A 80 11.83 6.36 -18.28
CA PRO A 80 12.52 7.64 -18.37
C PRO A 80 11.74 8.66 -19.21
N ALA A 81 11.88 9.95 -18.88
CA ALA A 81 11.32 11.00 -19.72
C ALA A 81 12.09 11.08 -21.05
N PRO A 82 11.44 11.39 -22.17
CA PRO A 82 12.14 11.78 -23.39
C PRO A 82 13.08 12.96 -23.15
N GLU A 83 14.09 13.11 -24.01
CA GLU A 83 15.08 14.18 -23.88
C GLU A 83 14.40 15.56 -23.91
N GLY A 84 14.76 16.44 -22.96
CA GLY A 84 14.13 17.76 -22.78
C GLY A 84 12.87 17.79 -21.90
N TYR A 85 12.22 16.66 -21.62
CA TYR A 85 11.00 16.59 -20.80
C TYR A 85 11.23 16.25 -19.33
N SER A 86 12.44 15.88 -18.97
CA SER A 86 12.77 15.59 -17.58
C SER A 86 12.78 16.89 -16.76
N PRO A 87 11.95 17.01 -15.71
CA PRO A 87 11.93 18.21 -14.89
C PRO A 87 13.21 18.34 -14.06
N THR A 88 13.67 19.58 -13.85
CA THR A 88 14.83 19.85 -13.00
C THR A 88 14.59 19.43 -11.56
N LEU A 89 15.65 19.07 -10.84
CA LEU A 89 15.56 18.67 -9.43
C LEU A 89 14.97 19.79 -8.55
N GLN A 90 15.35 21.04 -8.83
CA GLN A 90 14.82 22.20 -8.11
C GLN A 90 13.30 22.33 -8.25
N TRP A 91 12.77 22.13 -9.47
CA TRP A 91 11.33 22.14 -9.70
C TRP A 91 10.63 21.01 -8.94
N GLN A 92 11.19 19.79 -8.96
CA GLN A 92 10.62 18.66 -8.21
C GLN A 92 10.57 18.94 -6.70
N GLN A 93 11.65 19.48 -6.12
CA GLN A 93 11.70 19.84 -4.70
C GLN A 93 10.69 20.93 -4.34
N GLN A 94 10.53 21.94 -5.20
CA GLN A 94 9.53 22.99 -5.02
C GLN A 94 8.11 22.41 -5.03
N GLN A 95 7.79 21.53 -5.97
CA GLN A 95 6.48 20.88 -6.04
C GLN A 95 6.19 20.03 -4.80
N VAL A 96 7.18 19.28 -4.30
CA VAL A 96 7.03 18.50 -3.06
C VAL A 96 6.76 19.40 -1.85
N ALA A 97 7.48 20.52 -1.73
CA ALA A 97 7.28 21.48 -0.65
C ALA A 97 5.88 22.12 -0.71
N GLN A 98 5.46 22.58 -1.89
CA GLN A 98 4.13 23.14 -2.11
C GLN A 98 3.02 22.12 -1.84
N PHE A 99 3.19 20.88 -2.30
CA PHE A 99 2.23 19.81 -2.05
C PHE A 99 2.09 19.50 -0.56
N SER A 100 3.20 19.54 0.20
CA SER A 100 3.15 19.39 1.66
C SER A 100 2.33 20.51 2.32
N ALA A 101 2.50 21.76 1.89
CA ALA A 101 1.70 22.88 2.38
C ALA A 101 0.20 22.72 2.04
N VAL A 102 -0.13 22.24 0.83
CA VAL A 102 -1.52 21.93 0.44
C VAL A 102 -2.11 20.87 1.36
N ARG A 103 -1.38 19.78 1.63
CA ARG A 103 -1.85 18.71 2.54
C ARG A 103 -2.11 19.22 3.95
N GLN A 104 -1.20 20.05 4.48
CA GLN A 104 -1.39 20.70 5.78
C GLN A 104 -2.65 21.57 5.78
N ASN A 105 -2.87 22.34 4.71
CA ASN A 105 -4.03 23.22 4.59
C ASN A 105 -5.36 22.45 4.49
N VAL A 106 -5.39 21.36 3.71
CA VAL A 106 -6.55 20.46 3.59
C VAL A 106 -6.88 19.85 4.95
N ASN A 107 -5.88 19.32 5.66
CA ASN A 107 -6.08 18.73 6.97
C ASN A 107 -6.54 19.75 8.01
N ARG A 108 -5.97 20.97 8.00
CA ARG A 108 -6.33 22.04 8.94
C ARG A 108 -7.80 22.42 8.85
N HIS A 109 -8.36 22.48 7.63
CA HIS A 109 -9.73 22.93 7.42
C HIS A 109 -10.73 21.80 7.18
N ARG A 110 -10.31 20.52 7.32
CA ARG A 110 -11.16 19.38 6.99
C ARG A 110 -12.48 19.37 7.77
N SER A 111 -12.42 19.64 9.08
CA SER A 111 -13.61 19.66 9.94
C SER A 111 -14.60 20.76 9.52
N HIS A 112 -14.07 21.94 9.17
CA HIS A 112 -14.87 23.07 8.72
C HIS A 112 -15.62 22.76 7.41
N TRP A 113 -14.94 22.19 6.42
CA TRP A 113 -15.57 21.82 5.15
C TRP A 113 -16.53 20.64 5.27
N LYS A 114 -16.28 19.73 6.22
CA LYS A 114 -17.18 18.59 6.50
C LYS A 114 -18.52 19.05 7.09
N SER A 115 -18.55 20.13 7.87
CA SER A 115 -19.78 20.65 8.48
C SER A 115 -20.63 21.54 7.57
N GLN A 116 -20.07 22.08 6.48
CA GLN A 116 -20.85 22.89 5.52
C GLN A 116 -21.82 22.02 4.74
N GLN A 117 -23.06 22.47 4.51
CA GLN A 117 -24.00 21.73 3.66
C GLN A 117 -23.53 21.70 2.20
N LEU A 118 -23.75 20.57 1.52
CA LEU A 118 -23.57 20.50 0.08
C LEU A 118 -24.80 21.09 -0.60
N ASP A 119 -24.59 21.71 -1.76
CA ASP A 119 -25.71 22.11 -2.62
C ASP A 119 -26.54 20.87 -2.97
N SER A 120 -27.85 21.06 -3.13
CA SER A 120 -28.83 19.99 -3.43
C SER A 120 -28.48 19.16 -4.68
N ASN A 121 -27.60 19.69 -5.54
CA ASN A 121 -27.20 19.09 -6.79
C ASN A 121 -26.04 18.07 -6.65
N VAL A 122 -25.42 17.98 -5.46
CA VAL A 122 -24.26 17.10 -5.24
C VAL A 122 -24.69 15.82 -4.52
N THR A 123 -24.97 14.77 -5.29
CA THR A 123 -25.21 13.42 -4.75
C THR A 123 -23.93 12.60 -4.87
N MET A 124 -23.29 12.30 -3.74
CA MET A 124 -22.08 11.48 -3.71
C MET A 124 -22.42 10.00 -3.94
N PRO A 125 -21.74 9.31 -4.88
CA PRO A 125 -21.93 7.87 -5.09
C PRO A 125 -21.53 7.05 -3.87
N LYS A 126 -22.00 5.79 -3.83
CA LYS A 126 -21.56 4.82 -2.81
C LYS A 126 -20.09 4.47 -3.04
N SER A 127 -19.36 4.07 -1.99
CA SER A 127 -17.93 3.77 -2.10
C SER A 127 -17.59 2.65 -3.09
N GLU A 128 -18.53 1.74 -3.32
CA GLU A 128 -18.41 0.57 -4.22
C GLU A 128 -18.88 0.84 -5.67
N ASP A 129 -19.46 2.02 -5.93
CA ASP A 129 -20.03 2.36 -7.23
C ASP A 129 -18.98 2.97 -8.17
N GLU A 130 -18.18 2.10 -8.80
CA GLU A 130 -17.09 2.48 -9.70
C GLU A 130 -17.57 3.41 -10.85
N GLU A 131 -18.64 3.02 -11.53
CA GLU A 131 -19.16 3.78 -12.68
C GLU A 131 -19.80 5.09 -12.24
N GLY A 132 -20.48 5.12 -11.09
CA GLY A 132 -20.98 6.34 -10.47
C GLY A 132 -19.85 7.32 -10.15
N TRP A 133 -18.73 6.85 -9.61
CA TRP A 133 -17.57 7.70 -9.31
C TRP A 133 -16.87 8.22 -10.57
N LYS A 134 -16.71 7.39 -11.61
CA LYS A 134 -16.15 7.83 -12.90
C LYS A 134 -16.99 8.96 -13.50
N LYS A 135 -18.32 8.77 -13.57
CA LYS A 135 -19.26 9.80 -14.05
C LYS A 135 -19.28 11.05 -13.17
N PHE A 136 -19.23 10.87 -11.84
CA PHE A 136 -19.22 11.98 -10.89
C PHE A 136 -17.98 12.87 -11.07
N CYS A 137 -16.80 12.27 -11.25
CA CYS A 137 -15.54 13.01 -11.34
C CYS A 137 -15.28 13.59 -12.74
N LEU A 138 -15.59 12.84 -13.80
CA LEU A 138 -15.19 13.15 -15.17
C LEU A 138 -16.36 13.52 -16.10
N GLY A 139 -17.61 13.32 -15.65
CA GLY A 139 -18.80 13.61 -16.44
C GLY A 139 -19.15 12.53 -17.46
N GLU A 140 -20.41 12.55 -17.91
CA GLU A 140 -20.92 11.54 -18.84
C GLU A 140 -20.33 11.68 -20.26
N ARG A 141 -19.87 12.87 -20.65
CA ARG A 141 -19.25 13.12 -21.97
C ARG A 141 -17.91 12.38 -22.15
N LEU A 142 -17.20 12.11 -21.06
CA LEU A 142 -15.91 11.40 -21.09
C LEU A 142 -16.08 9.90 -20.81
N CYS A 143 -17.17 9.49 -20.16
CA CYS A 143 -17.46 8.08 -19.83
C CYS A 143 -18.25 7.33 -20.92
N SER A 144 -18.99 8.01 -21.80
CA SER A 144 -19.77 7.38 -22.86
C SER A 144 -19.31 7.83 -24.24
N GLU A 145 -18.68 6.92 -25.00
CA GLU A 145 -18.50 7.13 -26.44
C GLU A 145 -19.86 7.14 -27.14
N GLY A 146 -20.25 8.29 -27.68
CA GLY A 146 -21.29 8.39 -28.71
C GLY A 146 -22.73 8.47 -28.21
N ALA A 147 -23.13 9.63 -27.67
CA ALA A 147 -24.50 10.11 -27.82
C ALA A 147 -24.52 11.65 -27.73
N VAL A 148 -24.46 12.31 -28.89
CA VAL A 148 -24.92 13.70 -29.01
C VAL A 148 -26.46 13.66 -28.91
N GLY A 149 -26.97 13.62 -27.69
CA GLY A 149 -28.35 14.00 -27.41
C GLY A 149 -28.47 15.52 -27.52
N PRO A 150 -29.58 16.06 -28.07
CA PRO A 150 -29.71 17.49 -28.28
C PRO A 150 -29.62 18.22 -26.94
N ALA A 151 -28.81 19.28 -26.90
CA ALA A 151 -28.82 20.24 -25.81
C ALA A 151 -30.26 20.73 -25.61
N LYS A 152 -30.95 20.19 -24.61
CA LYS A 152 -32.17 20.80 -24.12
C LYS A 152 -31.75 22.05 -23.36
N ASN A 153 -32.09 23.18 -23.96
CA ASN A 153 -31.87 24.51 -23.43
C ASN A 153 -32.51 24.70 -22.04
N GLU A 154 -32.01 25.75 -21.38
CA GLU A 154 -32.65 26.55 -20.31
C GLU A 154 -32.28 26.25 -18.86
N SER A 155 -30.99 26.45 -18.52
CA SER A 155 -30.56 27.16 -17.30
C SER A 155 -29.15 27.74 -17.52
N PRO A 156 -28.81 28.95 -17.05
CA PRO A 156 -27.43 29.46 -17.05
C PRO A 156 -26.55 28.79 -15.97
N GLY A 157 -26.95 27.63 -15.47
CA GLY A 157 -26.19 26.83 -14.51
C GLY A 157 -25.30 25.84 -15.25
N ILE A 158 -24.07 25.67 -14.78
CA ILE A 158 -23.17 24.62 -15.28
C ILE A 158 -23.82 23.27 -14.95
N ASP A 159 -24.13 22.48 -15.99
CA ASP A 159 -24.65 21.13 -15.81
C ASP A 159 -23.50 20.18 -15.46
N TYR A 160 -23.19 20.11 -14.15
CA TYR A 160 -22.14 19.27 -13.59
C TYR A 160 -22.35 17.78 -13.86
N ILE A 161 -23.56 17.35 -14.23
CA ILE A 161 -23.83 15.95 -14.60
C ILE A 161 -23.16 15.61 -15.94
N GLN A 162 -23.10 16.57 -16.88
CA GLN A 162 -22.49 16.35 -18.19
C GLN A 162 -20.97 16.52 -18.18
N ILE A 163 -20.45 17.43 -17.35
CA ILE A 163 -19.03 17.83 -17.35
C ILE A 163 -18.23 17.17 -16.22
N GLY A 164 -18.91 16.69 -15.17
CA GLY A 164 -18.29 16.18 -13.95
C GLY A 164 -18.08 17.28 -12.91
N PHE A 165 -18.08 16.87 -11.65
CA PHE A 165 -17.81 17.77 -10.53
C PHE A 165 -16.31 17.98 -10.37
N PRO A 166 -15.83 19.22 -10.13
CA PRO A 166 -14.44 19.43 -9.73
C PRO A 166 -14.19 18.95 -8.30
N PRO A 167 -12.94 18.61 -7.93
CA PRO A 167 -12.59 18.17 -6.58
C PRO A 167 -12.59 19.34 -5.58
N LEU A 168 -13.77 19.82 -5.22
CA LEU A 168 -13.95 20.88 -4.23
C LEU A 168 -13.63 20.37 -2.82
N LEU A 169 -13.10 21.24 -1.95
CA LEU A 169 -12.82 20.90 -0.55
C LEU A 169 -14.07 20.45 0.22
N SER A 170 -15.24 20.98 -0.12
CA SER A 170 -16.53 20.55 0.43
C SER A 170 -16.85 19.08 0.11
N ILE A 171 -16.37 18.56 -1.02
CA ILE A 171 -16.57 17.17 -1.45
C ILE A 171 -15.46 16.28 -0.88
N VAL A 172 -14.20 16.56 -1.19
CA VAL A 172 -13.08 15.67 -0.83
C VAL A 172 -12.85 15.57 0.68
N SER A 173 -13.20 16.61 1.46
CA SER A 173 -13.09 16.57 2.93
C SER A 173 -14.09 15.60 3.58
N ARG A 174 -15.18 15.24 2.89
CA ARG A 174 -16.20 14.30 3.38
C ARG A 174 -15.85 12.85 3.10
N MET A 175 -14.97 12.61 2.13
CA MET A 175 -14.51 11.27 1.79
C MET A 175 -13.67 10.70 2.93
N ASN A 176 -13.93 9.43 3.28
CA ASN A 176 -13.09 8.68 4.21
C ASN A 176 -11.87 8.10 3.47
N GLN A 177 -10.88 7.57 4.19
CA GLN A 177 -9.65 7.05 3.58
C GLN A 177 -9.91 5.86 2.64
N ALA A 178 -10.88 4.99 2.97
CA ALA A 178 -11.26 3.87 2.10
C ALA A 178 -11.83 4.35 0.77
N THR A 179 -12.77 5.30 0.79
CA THR A 179 -13.35 5.90 -0.41
C THR A 179 -12.31 6.64 -1.22
N ILE A 180 -11.37 7.36 -0.59
CA ILE A 180 -10.26 8.02 -1.32
C ILE A 180 -9.43 6.98 -2.07
N ALA A 181 -9.08 5.87 -1.43
CA ALA A 181 -8.33 4.79 -2.06
C ALA A 181 -9.11 4.14 -3.22
N SER A 182 -10.39 3.79 -3.02
CA SER A 182 -11.25 3.20 -4.05
C SER A 182 -11.45 4.15 -5.24
N VAL A 183 -11.73 5.42 -5.00
CA VAL A 183 -11.90 6.39 -6.10
C VAL A 183 -10.59 6.61 -6.86
N LEU A 184 -9.45 6.63 -6.16
CA LEU A 184 -8.16 6.72 -6.81
C LEU A 184 -7.86 5.48 -7.67
N GLU A 185 -8.34 4.29 -7.25
CA GLU A 185 -8.30 3.06 -8.05
C GLU A 185 -9.19 3.15 -9.28
N TYR A 186 -10.46 3.55 -9.12
CA TYR A 186 -11.41 3.70 -10.23
C TYR A 186 -10.94 4.68 -11.30
N LEU A 187 -10.35 5.81 -10.88
CA LEU A 187 -9.76 6.78 -11.79
C LEU A 187 -8.47 6.27 -12.45
N SER A 188 -7.69 5.45 -11.76
CA SER A 188 -6.51 4.79 -12.34
C SER A 188 -6.90 3.73 -13.37
N ASN A 189 -7.98 2.99 -13.14
CA ASN A 189 -8.54 2.03 -14.10
C ASN A 189 -9.07 2.76 -15.33
N TRP A 190 -9.84 3.85 -15.14
CA TRP A 190 -10.33 4.68 -16.24
C TRP A 190 -9.17 5.24 -17.09
N PHE A 191 -8.10 5.71 -16.43
CA PHE A 191 -6.90 6.18 -17.11
C PHE A 191 -6.13 5.08 -17.86
N GLY A 192 -6.34 3.80 -17.50
CA GLY A 192 -5.77 2.68 -18.25
C GLY A 192 -6.40 2.47 -19.62
N GLU A 193 -7.65 2.92 -19.81
CA GLU A 193 -8.45 2.69 -21.02
C GLU A 193 -8.65 3.96 -21.87
N ARG A 194 -8.46 5.14 -21.27
CA ARG A 194 -8.79 6.46 -21.86
C ARG A 194 -7.62 7.43 -21.78
N ASP A 195 -7.70 8.52 -22.54
CA ASP A 195 -6.69 9.57 -22.57
C ASP A 195 -6.62 10.38 -21.27
N PHE A 196 -5.46 10.98 -21.01
CA PHE A 196 -5.25 11.85 -19.86
C PHE A 196 -5.96 13.20 -20.04
N THR A 197 -6.91 13.52 -19.15
CA THR A 197 -7.61 14.81 -19.13
C THR A 197 -7.18 15.69 -17.95
N PRO A 198 -7.26 17.02 -18.07
CA PRO A 198 -6.94 17.92 -16.96
C PRO A 198 -7.90 17.74 -15.76
N GLU A 199 -9.14 17.35 -15.99
CA GLU A 199 -10.13 17.02 -14.95
C GLU A 199 -9.65 15.83 -14.12
N LEU A 200 -9.19 14.75 -14.80
CA LEU A 200 -8.57 13.60 -14.15
C LEU A 200 -7.35 14.03 -13.34
N GLY A 201 -6.46 14.86 -13.91
CA GLY A 201 -5.28 15.36 -13.21
C GLY A 201 -5.60 16.10 -11.91
N ARG A 202 -6.64 16.95 -11.91
CA ARG A 202 -7.11 17.66 -10.71
C ARG A 202 -7.64 16.70 -9.67
N TRP A 203 -8.43 15.70 -10.08
CA TRP A 203 -8.95 14.68 -9.16
C TRP A 203 -7.85 13.82 -8.55
N LEU A 204 -6.92 13.31 -9.35
CA LEU A 204 -5.76 12.56 -8.88
C LEU A 204 -4.95 13.38 -7.87
N TYR A 205 -4.66 14.65 -8.19
CA TYR A 205 -3.93 15.54 -7.28
C TYR A 205 -4.68 15.79 -5.96
N ALA A 206 -5.98 16.03 -6.02
CA ALA A 206 -6.81 16.25 -4.84
C ALA A 206 -6.91 14.99 -3.95
N LEU A 207 -7.12 13.82 -4.55
CA LEU A 207 -7.17 12.55 -3.82
C LEU A 207 -5.82 12.24 -3.16
N LEU A 208 -4.71 12.48 -3.86
CA LEU A 208 -3.37 12.35 -3.28
C LEU A 208 -3.14 13.34 -2.11
N ALA A 209 -3.71 14.54 -2.19
CA ALA A 209 -3.63 15.51 -1.10
C ALA A 209 -4.43 15.06 0.14
N CYS A 210 -5.56 14.37 -0.07
CA CYS A 210 -6.41 13.84 1.00
C CYS A 210 -5.96 12.47 1.56
N LEU A 211 -5.07 11.77 0.85
CA LEU A 211 -4.53 10.48 1.27
C LEU A 211 -3.63 10.64 2.51
N GLU A 212 -3.94 9.97 3.60
CA GLU A 212 -3.20 10.09 4.87
C GLU A 212 -1.99 9.14 4.96
N LYS A 213 -1.04 9.50 5.83
CA LYS A 213 0.14 8.68 6.16
C LYS A 213 0.00 8.16 7.61
N PRO A 214 0.47 6.95 7.93
CA PRO A 214 1.17 6.00 7.07
C PRO A 214 0.24 5.34 6.04
N LEU A 215 0.71 5.21 4.79
CA LEU A 215 -0.07 4.58 3.72
C LEU A 215 -0.06 3.06 3.90
N LEU A 216 -1.16 2.43 3.53
CA LEU A 216 -1.24 0.98 3.40
C LEU A 216 -0.42 0.49 2.18
N PRO A 217 0.11 -0.75 2.21
CA PRO A 217 0.85 -1.33 1.08
C PRO A 217 0.09 -1.30 -0.25
N GLU A 218 -1.23 -1.47 -0.20
CA GLU A 218 -2.13 -1.45 -1.34
C GLU A 218 -2.15 -0.05 -1.98
N ALA A 219 -2.27 1.00 -1.15
CA ALA A 219 -2.23 2.38 -1.62
C ALA A 219 -0.86 2.73 -2.22
N HIS A 220 0.24 2.20 -1.66
CA HIS A 220 1.57 2.31 -2.26
C HIS A 220 1.67 1.63 -3.63
N SER A 221 1.11 0.43 -3.77
CA SER A 221 1.07 -0.29 -5.06
C SER A 221 0.29 0.51 -6.10
N LEU A 222 -0.86 1.06 -5.71
CA LEU A 222 -1.74 1.82 -6.57
C LEU A 222 -1.05 3.08 -7.12
N ILE A 223 -0.51 3.95 -6.25
CA ILE A 223 0.15 5.19 -6.72
C ILE A 223 1.39 4.90 -7.58
N ARG A 224 2.05 3.75 -7.39
CA ARG A 224 3.16 3.31 -8.25
C ARG A 224 2.67 2.86 -9.61
N GLN A 225 1.57 2.12 -9.68
CA GLN A 225 0.94 1.75 -10.96
C GLN A 225 0.48 3.00 -11.73
N LEU A 226 -0.15 3.95 -11.04
CA LEU A 226 -0.51 5.25 -11.62
C LEU A 226 0.71 5.98 -12.18
N ALA A 227 1.80 6.09 -11.40
CA ALA A 227 3.03 6.74 -11.85
C ALA A 227 3.67 6.06 -13.08
N ARG A 228 3.61 4.73 -13.17
CA ARG A 228 4.05 3.99 -14.36
C ARG A 228 3.22 4.36 -15.57
N ARG A 229 1.88 4.39 -15.45
CA ARG A 229 1.00 4.83 -16.55
C ARG A 229 1.29 6.26 -16.98
N CYS A 230 1.47 7.20 -16.03
CA CYS A 230 1.88 8.56 -16.37
C CYS A 230 3.20 8.59 -17.14
N SER A 231 4.15 7.72 -16.80
CA SER A 231 5.43 7.65 -17.52
C SER A 231 5.30 7.04 -18.92
N GLU A 232 4.40 6.07 -19.11
CA GLU A 232 4.10 5.46 -20.41
C GLU A 232 3.39 6.44 -21.34
N VAL A 233 2.35 7.13 -20.86
CA VAL A 233 1.61 8.14 -21.62
C VAL A 233 2.52 9.32 -22.00
N ARG A 234 3.46 9.70 -21.14
CA ARG A 234 4.46 10.73 -21.46
C ARG A 234 5.32 10.38 -22.69
N LEU A 235 5.53 9.10 -22.99
CA LEU A 235 6.26 8.68 -24.19
C LEU A 235 5.44 8.84 -25.47
N LEU A 236 4.11 8.86 -25.37
CA LEU A 236 3.19 9.05 -26.49
C LEU A 236 3.02 10.52 -26.90
N VAL A 237 3.63 11.44 -26.16
CA VAL A 237 3.69 12.85 -26.53
C VAL A 237 4.64 12.96 -27.74
N VAL A 238 4.08 12.76 -28.93
CA VAL A 238 4.75 12.89 -30.22
C VAL A 238 4.72 14.36 -30.64
N PHE A 239 5.86 14.88 -31.10
CA PHE A 239 5.97 16.17 -31.78
C PHE A 239 5.71 16.03 -33.28
#